data_AF-A0A3Q9IDT8-F1
#
_entry.id   AF-A0A3Q9IDT8-F1
#
_cell.length_a   1.000
_cell.length_b   1.000
_cell.length_c   1.000
_cell.angle_alpha   90.00
_cell.angle_beta   90.00
_cell.angle_gamma   90.00
#
_symmetry.space_group_name_H-M   'P 1'
#
loop_
_entity.id
_entity.type
_entity.pdbx_description
1 polymer ?
#
loop_
_entity_poly.entity_id
_entity_poly.type
_entity_poly.pdbx_seq_one_letter_code
_entity_poly.pdbx_strand_id
1 'polypeptide(L)' 'MTVKLRRVRQYGGAEPGRTLMFTFEGGTRRAERSLNSFIDKDRVPEFEGEEAWFEVEEVSGKPWAFWRAVRRVEPPGDA' A
#
# COMPACT_ATOMS: atom_id res chain seq x y z
N MET A 1 -8.47 -8.06 -1.72
CA MET A 1 -7.21 -8.83 -1.74
C MET A 1 -6.44 -8.47 -0.48
N THR A 2 -5.81 -9.43 0.20
CA THR A 2 -5.00 -9.14 1.40
C THR A 2 -3.52 -9.03 1.02
N VAL A 3 -2.88 -7.91 1.36
CA VAL A 3 -1.45 -7.67 1.10
C VAL A 3 -0.76 -7.06 2.32
N LYS A 4 0.53 -7.33 2.46
CA LYS A 4 1.37 -6.65 3.44
C LYS A 4 1.80 -5.30 2.87
N LEU A 5 1.34 -4.20 3.46
CA LEU A 5 1.75 -2.85 3.08
C LEU A 5 2.97 -2.43 3.89
N ARG A 6 3.97 -1.88 3.20
CA ARG A 6 5.20 -1.31 3.77
C ARG A 6 5.25 0.19 3.50
N ARG A 7 5.56 0.96 4.54
CA ARG A 7 5.76 2.41 4.46
C ARG A 7 7.01 2.75 3.66
N VAL A 8 6.84 3.55 2.61
CA VAL A 8 7.94 4.23 1.94
C VAL A 8 8.03 5.64 2.49
N ARG A 9 9.11 5.92 3.22
CA ARG A 9 9.39 7.25 3.78
C ARG A 9 10.27 8.05 2.82
N GLN A 10 10.08 9.35 2.81
CA GLN A 10 11.00 10.26 2.14
C GLN A 10 12.36 10.23 2.87
N TYR A 11 13.41 9.80 2.15
CA TYR A 11 14.78 9.73 2.69
C TYR A 11 15.53 11.08 2.62
N GLY A 12 15.09 12.00 1.75
CA GLY A 12 15.70 13.34 1.62
C GLY A 12 14.73 14.38 1.06
N GLY A 13 14.92 15.64 1.46
CA GLY A 13 14.00 16.76 1.17
C GLY A 13 13.84 17.67 2.40
N ALA A 14 13.00 18.70 2.30
CA ALA A 14 12.74 19.66 3.37
C ALA A 14 12.00 19.04 4.58
N GLU A 15 11.37 17.88 4.43
CA GLU A 15 10.63 17.15 5.49
C GLU A 15 10.99 15.65 5.52
N PRO A 16 12.21 15.29 5.95
CA PRO A 16 12.61 13.88 6.07
C PRO A 16 11.70 13.14 7.06
N GLY A 17 11.31 11.91 6.72
CA GLY A 17 10.49 11.05 7.59
C GLY A 17 8.98 11.02 7.28
N ARG A 18 8.49 11.88 6.37
CA ARG A 18 7.10 11.81 5.90
C ARG A 18 6.83 10.53 5.11
N THR A 19 5.69 9.90 5.36
CA THR A 19 5.21 8.78 4.53
C THR A 19 4.81 9.31 3.16
N LEU A 20 5.45 8.80 2.10
CA LEU A 20 5.14 9.18 0.72
C LEU A 20 4.04 8.29 0.16
N MET A 21 4.22 6.98 0.29
CA MET A 21 3.33 5.97 -0.27
C MET A 21 3.54 4.63 0.45
N PHE A 22 2.64 3.69 0.19
CA PHE A 22 2.73 2.33 0.68
C PHE A 22 2.95 1.38 -0.49
N THR A 23 3.86 0.42 -0.34
CA THR A 23 4.12 -0.63 -1.34
C THR A 23 3.81 -2.00 -0.75
N PHE A 24 3.61 -3.03 -1.57
CA PHE A 24 3.36 -4.40 -1.10
C PHE A 24 4.38 -5.38 -1.68
N GLU A 25 4.83 -6.32 -0.84
CA GLU A 25 5.77 -7.37 -1.24
C GLU A 25 5.01 -8.47 -2.00
N GLY A 26 5.51 -8.88 -3.18
CA GLY A 26 4.88 -9.96 -3.96
C GLY A 26 3.62 -9.55 -4.71
N GLY A 27 3.55 -8.32 -5.22
CA GLY A 27 2.51 -7.94 -6.17
C GLY A 27 2.37 -9.02 -7.25
N THR A 28 1.14 -9.48 -7.50
CA THR A 28 0.88 -10.55 -8.49
C THR A 28 1.69 -10.28 -9.76
N ARG A 29 2.13 -11.30 -10.50
CA ARG A 29 3.01 -11.18 -11.70
C ARG A 29 2.56 -10.14 -12.75
N ARG A 30 1.32 -9.63 -12.64
CA ARG A 30 0.74 -8.52 -13.42
C ARG A 30 0.99 -7.12 -12.82
N ALA A 31 1.17 -6.99 -11.50
CA ALA A 31 1.46 -5.77 -10.74
C ALA A 31 2.93 -5.31 -10.79
N GLU A 32 3.88 -6.20 -11.09
CA GLU A 32 5.30 -5.84 -11.27
C GLU A 32 5.55 -4.95 -12.51
N ARG A 33 4.57 -4.78 -13.40
CA ARG A 33 4.72 -4.03 -14.66
C ARG A 33 3.86 -2.76 -14.79
N SER A 34 3.12 -2.36 -13.75
CA SER A 34 2.17 -1.23 -13.86
C SER A 34 2.34 -0.24 -12.72
N LEU A 35 2.01 1.04 -12.96
CA LEU A 35 1.91 2.14 -11.98
C LEU A 35 0.93 1.87 -10.80
N ASN A 36 0.42 0.65 -10.69
CA ASN A 36 -0.44 0.06 -9.66
C ASN A 36 0.35 -0.68 -8.56
N SER A 37 1.67 -0.47 -8.46
CA SER A 37 2.51 -1.14 -7.44
C SER A 37 2.54 -0.40 -6.08
N PHE A 38 1.85 0.73 -5.94
CA PHE A 38 1.83 1.52 -4.71
C PHE A 38 0.43 2.07 -4.40
N ILE A 39 0.19 2.35 -3.13
CA ILE A 39 -1.03 2.98 -2.61
C ILE A 39 -0.63 4.33 -2.02
N ASP A 40 -1.34 5.38 -2.42
CA ASP A 40 -1.15 6.72 -1.89
C ASP A 40 -1.42 6.76 -0.37
N LYS A 41 -0.67 7.58 0.37
CA LYS A 41 -0.80 7.65 1.83
C LYS A 41 -2.21 8.03 2.26
N ASP A 42 -2.89 8.90 1.50
CA ASP A 42 -4.22 9.41 1.84
C ASP A 42 -5.32 8.36 1.63
N ARG A 43 -4.95 7.18 1.10
CA ARG A 43 -5.82 6.04 0.85
C ARG A 43 -5.49 4.85 1.75
N VAL A 44 -4.63 5.05 2.75
CA VAL A 44 -4.27 4.04 3.73
C VAL A 44 -4.66 4.56 5.12
N PRO A 45 -5.48 3.81 5.87
CA PRO A 45 -5.78 4.14 7.26
C PRO A 45 -4.49 4.27 8.08
N GLU A 46 -4.48 5.17 9.06
CA GLU A 46 -3.34 5.31 9.95
C GLU A 46 -3.12 4.02 10.75
N PHE A 47 -1.85 3.64 10.91
CA PHE A 47 -1.44 2.48 11.70
C PHE A 47 -0.09 2.71 12.36
N GLU A 48 0.23 1.92 13.37
CA GLU A 48 1.53 1.99 14.04
C GLU A 48 2.52 1.00 13.44
N GLY A 49 3.79 1.41 13.35
CA GLY A 49 4.88 0.61 12.78
C GLY A 49 5.24 0.96 11.34
N GLU A 50 6.08 0.13 10.72
CA GLU A 50 6.56 0.31 9.35
C GLU A 50 5.79 -0.53 8.34
N GLU A 51 5.20 -1.64 8.79
CA GLU A 51 4.49 -2.60 7.95
C GLU A 51 3.23 -3.08 8.64
N ALA A 52 2.16 -3.30 7.87
CA ALA A 52 0.94 -3.92 8.37
C ALA A 52 0.16 -4.58 7.24
N TRP A 53 -0.67 -5.55 7.59
CA TRP A 53 -1.53 -6.24 6.63
C TRP A 53 -2.82 -5.48 6.41
N PHE A 54 -3.19 -5.33 5.15
CA PHE A 54 -4.40 -4.64 4.75
C PHE A 54 -5.16 -5.42 3.69
N GLU A 55 -6.48 -5.36 3.81
CA GLU A 55 -7.35 -5.66 2.69
C GLU A 55 -7.36 -4.46 1.75
N VAL A 56 -6.95 -4.68 0.51
CA VAL A 56 -6.91 -3.69 -0.56
C VAL A 56 -7.91 -4.06 -1.66
N GLU A 57 -8.48 -3.04 -2.29
CA GLU A 57 -9.36 -3.17 -3.44
C GLU A 57 -8.85 -2.32 -4.61
N GLU A 58 -9.06 -2.81 -5.83
CA GLU A 58 -8.84 -2.03 -7.04
C GLU A 58 -10.10 -1.19 -7.30
N VAL A 59 -9.97 0.11 -7.13
CA VAL A 59 -11.02 1.07 -7.44
C VAL A 59 -10.88 1.48 -8.90
N SER A 60 -11.89 1.14 -9.70
CA SER A 60 -11.98 1.61 -11.09
C SER A 60 -12.29 3.12 -11.10
N GLY A 61 -11.28 3.92 -11.42
CA GLY A 61 -11.38 5.37 -11.53
C GLY A 61 -11.02 5.86 -12.95
N LYS A 62 -11.42 7.08 -13.27
CA LYS A 62 -10.86 7.82 -14.43
C LYS A 62 -9.76 8.73 -13.92
N PRO A 63 -8.62 8.89 -14.62
CA PRO A 63 -8.23 8.26 -15.89
C PRO A 63 -7.69 6.81 -15.82
N TRP A 64 -7.40 6.28 -14.63
CA TRP A 64 -6.93 4.89 -14.43
C TRP A 64 -7.47 4.31 -13.12
N ALA A 65 -7.57 2.98 -13.08
CA ALA A 65 -7.84 2.25 -11.84
C ALA A 65 -6.70 2.46 -10.84
N PHE A 66 -7.02 2.44 -9.56
CA PHE A 66 -6.05 2.63 -8.48
C PHE A 66 -6.36 1.73 -7.28
N TRP A 67 -5.36 1.48 -6.46
CA TRP A 67 -5.54 0.71 -5.23
C TRP A 67 -5.92 1.60 -4.05
N ARG A 68 -6.75 1.07 -3.17
CA ARG A 68 -7.12 1.65 -1.88
C ARG A 68 -7.05 0.59 -0.81
N ALA A 69 -6.53 0.94 0.37
CA ALA A 69 -6.65 0.09 1.54
C ALA A 69 -8.03 0.30 2.19
N VAL A 70 -8.78 -0.78 2.32
CA VAL A 70 -10.13 -0.81 2.87
C VAL A 70 -10.08 -0.89 4.39
N ARG A 71 -9.28 -1.83 4.92
CA ARG A 71 -9.13 -2.04 6.37
C ARG A 71 -7.84 -2.77 6.70
N ARG A 72 -7.34 -2.55 7.92
CA ARG A 72 -6.26 -3.34 8.51
C ARG A 72 -6.79 -4.73 8.85
N VAL A 73 -6.00 -5.74 8.56
CA VAL A 73 -6.30 -7.14 8.87
C VAL A 73 -5.12 -7.75 9.62
N GLU A 74 -5.36 -8.88 10.27
CA GLU A 74 -4.30 -9.70 10.83
C GLU A 74 -3.46 -10.33 9.70
N PRO A 75 -2.17 -10.64 9.94
CA PRO A 75 -1.40 -11.45 9.00
C PRO A 75 -2.19 -12.71 8.65
N PRO A 76 -2.22 -13.15 7.38
CA PRO A 76 -2.71 -14.47 7.03
C PRO A 76 -1.76 -15.48 7.68
N GLY A 77 -2.07 -15.84 8.92
CA GLY A 77 -1.40 -16.88 9.67
C GLY A 77 -1.83 -18.23 9.09
N ASP A 78 -0.83 -19.01 8.72
CA ASP A 78 -0.83 -20.46 8.53
C ASP A 78 -1.84 -21.10 9.49
N ALA A 79 -2.97 -21.56 8.95
CA ALA A 79 -3.98 -22.33 9.67
C ALA A 79 -3.98 -23.76 9.15
#